data_AF-A0A3B9ZR40-F1
#
_entry.id   AF-A0A3B9ZR40-F1
#
_cell.length_a   1.000
_cell.length_b   1.000
_cell.length_c   1.000
_cell.angle_alpha   90.00
_cell.angle_beta   90.00
_cell.angle_gamma   90.00
#
_symmetry.space_group_name_H-M   'P 1'
#
loop_
_entity.id
_entity.type
_entity.pdbx_description
1 polymer ?
#
loop_
_entity_poly.entity_id
_entity_poly.type
_entity_poly.pdbx_seq_one_letter_code
_entity_poly.pdbx_strand_id
1 'polypeptide(L)' 'MKTEKELNAKIVSLTEKIRERRPELVKYIEEMPITIPNDNDPEITKKILKDYIESLKDLMNKTQF' A
#
# COMPACT_ATOMS: atom_id res chain seq x y z
N MET A 1 -16.86 -3.47 -7.77
CA MET A 1 -16.19 -3.10 -6.49
C MET A 1 -14.87 -3.85 -6.43
N LYS A 2 -13.76 -3.20 -6.06
CA LYS A 2 -12.51 -3.95 -5.81
C LYS A 2 -12.65 -4.76 -4.54
N THR A 3 -12.33 -6.04 -4.62
CA THR A 3 -12.27 -6.96 -3.49
C THR A 3 -11.01 -6.71 -2.67
N GLU A 4 -11.02 -7.12 -1.41
CA GLU A 4 -9.84 -7.07 -0.54
C GLU A 4 -8.63 -7.75 -1.19
N LYS A 5 -8.86 -8.89 -1.85
CA LYS A 5 -7.84 -9.63 -2.61
C LYS A 5 -7.20 -8.78 -3.71
N GLU A 6 -8.00 -8.01 -4.46
CA GLU A 6 -7.46 -7.12 -5.50
C GLU A 6 -6.66 -5.95 -4.91
N LEU A 7 -7.05 -5.44 -3.75
CA LEU A 7 -6.31 -4.39 -3.05
C LEU A 7 -4.97 -4.94 -2.55
N ASN A 8 -4.96 -6.11 -1.91
CA ASN A 8 -3.75 -6.79 -1.45
C ASN A 8 -2.80 -7.11 -2.61
N ALA A 9 -3.31 -7.64 -3.72
CA ALA A 9 -2.50 -7.89 -4.91
C ALA A 9 -1.86 -6.60 -5.45
N LYS A 10 -2.60 -5.48 -5.39
CA LYS A 10 -2.08 -4.18 -5.81
C LYS A 10 -1.01 -3.63 -4.87
N ILE A 11 -1.15 -3.85 -3.57
CA ILE A 11 -0.15 -3.52 -2.57
C ILE A 11 1.15 -4.27 -2.87
N VAL A 12 1.08 -5.60 -3.00
CA VAL A 12 2.26 -6.44 -3.33
C VAL A 12 2.94 -5.95 -4.61
N SER A 13 2.18 -5.69 -5.67
CA SER A 13 2.76 -5.21 -6.93
C SER A 13 3.42 -3.83 -6.81
N LEU A 14 2.87 -2.92 -5.99
CA LEU A 14 3.46 -1.60 -5.77
C LEU A 14 4.72 -1.69 -4.91
N THR A 15 4.70 -2.48 -3.84
CA THR A 15 5.88 -2.65 -2.97
C THR A 15 7.01 -3.35 -3.71
N GLU A 16 6.73 -4.36 -4.54
CA GLU A 16 7.72 -4.97 -5.43
C GLU A 16 8.33 -3.95 -6.39
N LYS A 17 7.51 -3.14 -7.07
CA LYS A 17 8.01 -2.07 -7.96
C LYS A 17 8.88 -1.06 -7.23
N ILE A 18 8.54 -0.70 -5.99
CA ILE A 18 9.35 0.19 -5.17
C ILE A 18 10.67 -0.49 -4.82
N ARG A 19 10.66 -1.76 -4.40
CA ARG A 19 11.90 -2.51 -4.10
C ARG A 19 12.83 -2.60 -5.31
N GLU A 20 12.28 -2.83 -6.51
CA GLU A 20 13.06 -2.96 -7.74
C GLU A 20 13.59 -1.62 -8.27
N ARG A 21 12.75 -0.58 -8.27
CA ARG A 21 13.08 0.70 -8.92
C ARG A 21 13.66 1.74 -7.97
N ARG A 22 13.32 1.66 -6.69
CA ARG A 22 13.64 2.64 -5.64
C ARG A 22 13.84 1.97 -4.28
N PRO A 23 14.85 1.09 -4.15
CA PRO A 23 15.14 0.38 -2.92
C PRO A 23 15.33 1.32 -1.71
N GLU A 24 15.76 2.56 -1.94
CA GLU A 24 15.90 3.60 -0.91
C GLU A 24 14.57 3.99 -0.24
N LEU A 25 13.44 3.76 -0.93
CA LEU A 25 12.11 4.06 -0.42
C LEU A 25 11.51 2.90 0.39
N VAL A 26 12.12 1.70 0.35
CA VAL A 26 11.61 0.51 1.04
C VAL A 26 11.59 0.70 2.55
N LYS A 27 12.56 1.43 3.10
CA LYS A 27 12.58 1.79 4.53
C LYS A 27 11.31 2.51 4.97
N TYR A 28 10.70 3.34 4.11
CA TYR A 28 9.44 4.01 4.46
C TYR A 28 8.26 3.04 4.44
N ILE A 29 8.33 1.95 3.67
CA ILE A 29 7.31 0.91 3.65
C ILE A 29 7.34 0.11 4.95
N GLU A 30 8.54 -0.23 5.43
CA GLU A 30 8.74 -0.98 6.68
C GLU A 30 8.31 -0.18 7.93
N GLU A 31 8.44 1.15 7.87
CA GLU A 31 7.99 2.06 8.93
C GLU A 31 6.46 2.30 8.91
N MET A 32 5.75 1.93 7.83
CA MET A 32 4.30 2.08 7.80
C MET A 32 3.63 1.01 8.68
N PRO A 33 2.58 1.39 9.43
CA PRO A 33 1.86 0.42 10.26
C PRO A 33 1.25 -0.67 9.37
N ILE A 34 1.52 -1.93 9.72
CA ILE A 34 0.90 -3.09 9.06
C ILE A 34 -0.60 -3.02 9.36
N THR A 35 -1.40 -2.89 8.31
CA THR A 35 -2.85 -2.78 8.43
C THR A 35 -3.42 -4.14 8.80
N ILE A 36 -3.77 -4.33 10.07
CA ILE A 36 -4.52 -5.52 10.50
C ILE A 36 -5.95 -5.37 9.97
N PRO A 37 -6.46 -6.28 9.13
CA PRO A 37 -7.83 -6.23 8.68
C PRO A 37 -8.78 -6.30 9.89
N ASN A 38 -9.83 -5.48 9.88
CA ASN A 38 -10.89 -5.59 10.86
C ASN A 38 -11.94 -6.56 10.31
N ASP A 39 -11.93 -7.80 10.79
CA ASP A 39 -12.89 -8.85 10.41
C ASP A 39 -14.35 -8.46 10.72
N ASN A 40 -14.57 -7.57 11.70
CA ASN A 40 -15.91 -7.11 12.04
C ASN A 40 -16.45 -6.06 11.07
N ASP A 41 -15.58 -5.39 10.31
CA ASP A 41 -15.97 -4.31 9.41
C ASP A 41 -15.19 -4.34 8.08
N PRO A 42 -15.65 -5.13 7.10
CA PRO A 42 -14.95 -5.29 5.82
C PRO A 42 -14.95 -4.02 4.96
N GLU A 43 -15.81 -3.04 5.23
CA GLU A 43 -15.75 -1.74 4.56
C GLU A 43 -14.60 -0.89 5.10
N ILE A 44 -14.41 -0.86 6.43
CA ILE A 44 -13.24 -0.24 7.06
C ILE A 44 -11.95 -0.88 6.54
N THR A 45 -11.89 -2.22 6.45
CA THR A 45 -10.72 -2.92 5.89
C THR A 45 -10.42 -2.47 4.46
N LYS A 46 -11.42 -2.40 3.58
CA LYS A 46 -11.23 -1.90 2.20
C LYS A 46 -10.76 -0.45 2.16
N LYS A 47 -11.25 0.40 3.07
CA LYS A 47 -10.84 1.81 3.15
C LYS A 47 -9.37 1.90 3.55
N ILE A 48 -8.97 1.21 4.62
CA ILE A 48 -7.59 1.16 5.11
C ILE A 48 -6.63 0.70 4.00
N LEU A 49 -6.97 -0.38 3.28
CA LEU A 49 -6.14 -0.89 2.19
C LEU A 49 -6.02 0.09 1.01
N LYS A 50 -7.10 0.84 0.70
CA LYS A 50 -7.04 1.89 -0.33
C LYS A 50 -6.16 3.05 0.11
N ASP A 51 -6.28 3.51 1.35
CA ASP A 51 -5.48 4.61 1.89
C ASP A 51 -3.99 4.23 1.90
N TYR A 52 -3.68 2.96 2.20
CA TYR A 52 -2.31 2.43 2.09
C TYR A 52 -1.79 2.42 0.65
N ILE A 53 -2.61 2.00 -0.33
CA ILE A 53 -2.25 2.05 -1.76
C ILE A 53 -1.96 3.48 -2.22
N GLU A 54 -2.76 4.46 -1.80
CA GLU A 54 -2.53 5.87 -2.14
C GLU A 54 -1.22 6.37 -1.51
N SER A 55 -0.92 5.99 -0.27
CA SER A 55 0.35 6.32 0.39
C SER A 55 1.56 5.75 -0.37
N LEU A 56 1.48 4.50 -0.84
CA LEU A 56 2.53 3.88 -1.66
C LEU A 56 2.72 4.61 -3.00
N LYS A 57 1.63 5.05 -3.64
CA LYS A 57 1.72 5.84 -4.88
C LYS A 57 2.33 7.22 -4.64
N ASP A 58 1.96 7.89 -3.56
CA ASP A 58 2.53 9.17 -3.18
C ASP A 58 4.05 9.05 -2.96
N LEU A 59 4.47 7.98 -2.27
CA LEU A 59 5.88 7.64 -2.08
C LEU A 59 6.60 7.47 -3.43
N MET A 60 5.94 6.84 -4.42
CA MET A 60 6.45 6.75 -5.79
C MET A 60 6.41 8.08 -6.58
N ASN A 61 5.57 9.04 -6.20
CA ASN A 61 5.46 10.33 -6.91
C ASN A 61 6.34 11.43 -6.31
N LYS A 62 6.76 11.31 -5.04
CA LYS A 62 7.56 12.30 -4.29
C LYS A 62 8.94 12.65 -4.86
N THR A 63 9.36 12.08 -5.98
CA THR A 63 10.66 12.35 -6.65
C THR A 63 10.51 13.16 -7.93
N GLN A 64 9.34 13.74 -8.20
CA GLN A 64 9.16 14.73 -9.26
C GLN A 64 9.16 16.15 -8.64
N PHE A 65 10.31 16.55 -8.09
CA PHE A 65 10.62 17.93 -7.72
C PHE A 65 12.05 18.25 -8.16
#